data_AF-A0A3E0WM62-F1
#
_entry.id   AF-A0A3E0WM62-F1
#
_cell.length_a   1.000
_cell.length_b   1.000
_cell.length_c   1.000
_cell.angle_alpha   90.00
_cell.angle_beta   90.00
_cell.angle_gamma   90.00
#
_symmetry.space_group_name_H-M   'P 1'
#
loop_
_entity.id
_entity.type
_entity.pdbx_description
1 polymer ?
#
loop_
_entity_poly.entity_id
_entity_poly.type
_entity_poly.pdbx_seq_one_letter_code
_entity_poly.pdbx_strand_id
1 'polypeptide(L)'
;MDNLTVSEWMKENGLTDDEVDFIETILTSTAMQESGIINYKEINRKINTYFPEKRFYLTGKINFEKFLNILKENEIFIDLKELLNRYHSQGTCKEHCEKLLERV
;
A
#
# COMPACT_ATOMS: atom_id res chain seq x y z
N MET A 1 -14.23 -3.86 18.90
CA MET A 1 -13.56 -3.31 17.71
C MET A 1 -14.50 -3.54 16.57
N ASP A 2 -14.97 -2.46 15.94
CA ASP A 2 -15.89 -2.58 14.81
C ASP A 2 -15.31 -3.49 13.73
N ASN A 3 -16.15 -4.38 13.20
CA ASN A 3 -15.81 -5.39 12.18
C ASN A 3 -15.60 -4.75 10.78
N LEU A 4 -14.97 -3.58 10.73
CA LEU A 4 -14.70 -2.89 9.48
C LEU A 4 -13.59 -3.62 8.72
N THR A 5 -13.80 -3.82 7.43
CA THR A 5 -12.72 -4.11 6.49
C THR A 5 -11.69 -2.98 6.51
N VAL A 6 -10.45 -3.26 6.11
CA VAL A 6 -9.42 -2.19 6.07
C VAL A 6 -9.85 -1.05 5.13
N SER A 7 -10.51 -1.37 4.01
CA SER A 7 -11.02 -0.40 3.06
C SER A 7 -12.11 0.50 3.66
N GLU A 8 -13.04 -0.05 4.44
CA GLU A 8 -14.04 0.74 5.17
C GLU A 8 -13.37 1.65 6.21
N TRP A 9 -12.40 1.13 6.97
CA TRP A 9 -11.65 1.94 7.92
C TRP A 9 -10.88 3.08 7.25
N MET A 10 -10.27 2.86 6.08
CA MET A 10 -9.60 3.93 5.32
C MET A 10 -10.59 5.04 4.92
N LYS A 11 -11.79 4.68 4.46
CA LYS A 11 -12.84 5.64 4.09
C LYS A 11 -13.34 6.43 5.31
N GLU A 12 -13.49 5.80 6.46
CA GLU A 12 -13.83 6.50 7.71
C GLU A 12 -12.73 7.47 8.16
N ASN A 13 -11.47 7.23 7.76
CA ASN A 13 -10.34 8.15 7.98
C ASN A 13 -10.20 9.20 6.87
N GLY A 14 -11.20 9.34 6.00
CA GLY A 14 -11.29 10.43 5.03
C GLY A 14 -10.62 10.15 3.68
N LEU A 15 -10.20 8.90 3.42
CA LEU A 15 -9.68 8.53 2.10
C LEU A 15 -10.81 8.36 1.09
N THR A 16 -10.56 8.82 -0.12
CA THR A 16 -11.41 8.59 -1.29
C THR A 16 -11.27 7.15 -1.81
N ASP A 17 -12.24 6.71 -2.60
CA ASP A 17 -12.17 5.39 -3.27
C ASP A 17 -10.89 5.24 -4.12
N ASP A 18 -10.48 6.29 -4.83
CA ASP A 18 -9.26 6.30 -5.65
C ASP A 18 -7.98 6.12 -4.80
N GLU A 19 -7.91 6.74 -3.63
CA GLU A 19 -6.78 6.60 -2.72
C GLU A 19 -6.72 5.22 -2.07
N VAL A 20 -7.88 4.66 -1.73
CA VAL A 20 -8.01 3.27 -1.26
C VAL A 20 -7.51 2.31 -2.34
N ASP A 21 -8.01 2.43 -3.57
CA ASP A 21 -7.62 1.56 -4.69
C ASP A 21 -6.13 1.69 -5.02
N PHE A 22 -5.57 2.90 -4.91
CA PHE A 22 -4.15 3.17 -5.10
C PHE A 22 -3.29 2.44 -4.05
N ILE A 23 -3.63 2.58 -2.76
CA ILE A 23 -2.96 1.89 -1.66
C ILE A 23 -3.01 0.38 -1.83
N GLU A 24 -4.20 -0.16 -2.11
CA GLU A 24 -4.41 -1.61 -2.29
C GLU A 24 -3.64 -2.15 -3.49
N THR A 25 -3.59 -1.39 -4.58
CA THR A 25 -2.83 -1.76 -5.76
C THR A 25 -1.34 -1.79 -5.47
N ILE A 26 -0.81 -0.83 -4.70
CA ILE A 26 0.58 -0.83 -4.25
C ILE A 26 0.86 -2.09 -3.43
N LEU A 27 0.13 -2.28 -2.32
CA LEU A 27 0.33 -3.39 -1.40
C LEU A 27 0.28 -4.76 -2.09
N THR A 28 -0.73 -4.98 -2.92
CA THR A 28 -0.90 -6.25 -3.63
C THR A 28 0.24 -6.47 -4.63
N SER A 29 0.62 -5.43 -5.37
CA SER A 29 1.64 -5.55 -6.40
C SER A 29 3.03 -5.74 -5.78
N THR A 30 3.34 -5.07 -4.68
CA THR A 30 4.62 -5.24 -3.98
C THR A 30 4.71 -6.57 -3.25
N ALA A 31 3.61 -7.11 -2.71
CA ALA A 31 3.54 -8.47 -2.22
C ALA A 31 3.80 -9.50 -3.35
N MET A 32 3.21 -9.32 -4.53
CA MET A 32 3.48 -10.16 -5.70
C MET A 32 4.95 -10.12 -6.14
N GLN A 33 5.60 -8.96 -6.02
CA GLN A 33 7.03 -8.83 -6.32
C GLN A 33 7.90 -9.62 -5.34
N GLU A 34 7.55 -9.66 -4.06
CA GLU A 34 8.28 -10.48 -3.09
C GLU A 34 8.19 -11.97 -3.40
N SER A 35 7.05 -12.42 -3.92
CA SER A 35 6.84 -13.78 -4.41
C SER A 35 7.48 -14.06 -5.78
N GLY A 36 8.15 -13.07 -6.38
CA GLY A 36 8.82 -13.20 -7.68
C GLY A 36 7.88 -13.25 -8.89
N ILE A 37 6.60 -12.92 -8.71
CA ILE A 37 5.57 -12.99 -9.77
C ILE A 37 5.72 -11.81 -10.74
N ILE A 38 6.06 -10.62 -10.23
CA ILE A 38 6.26 -9.41 -11.03
C ILE A 38 7.52 -8.66 -10.56
N ASN A 39 8.10 -7.84 -11.41
CA ASN A 39 9.22 -6.96 -11.02
C ASN A 39 8.79 -5.49 -10.86
N TYR A 40 9.66 -4.65 -10.29
CA TYR A 40 9.35 -3.23 -10.02
C TYR A 40 8.99 -2.44 -11.29
N LYS A 41 9.50 -2.80 -12.47
CA LYS A 41 9.16 -2.12 -13.73
C LYS A 41 7.71 -2.39 -14.11
N GLU A 42 7.25 -3.62 -13.90
CA GLU A 42 5.85 -4.00 -14.13
C GLU A 42 4.93 -3.30 -13.14
N ILE A 43 5.33 -3.18 -11.87
CA ILE A 43 4.60 -2.42 -10.86
C ILE A 43 4.49 -0.95 -11.27
N ASN A 44 5.61 -0.29 -11.61
CA ASN A 44 5.62 1.10 -12.06
C ASN A 44 4.68 1.30 -13.25
N ARG A 45 4.77 0.42 -14.26
CA ARG A 45 3.88 0.48 -15.43
C ARG A 45 2.42 0.33 -15.03
N LYS A 46 2.10 -0.66 -14.19
CA LYS A 46 0.73 -0.96 -13.74
C LYS A 46 0.14 0.24 -13.01
N ILE A 47 0.84 0.76 -12.00
CA ILE A 47 0.35 1.87 -11.19
C ILE A 47 0.20 3.14 -12.01
N ASN A 48 1.20 3.51 -12.81
CA ASN A 48 1.10 4.71 -13.65
C ASN A 48 0.06 4.59 -14.78
N THR A 49 -0.39 3.37 -15.11
CA THR A 49 -1.50 3.16 -16.04
C THR A 49 -2.86 3.36 -15.36
N TYR A 50 -3.04 2.81 -14.15
CA TYR A 50 -4.30 2.90 -13.43
C TYR A 50 -4.51 4.23 -12.71
N PHE A 51 -3.41 4.86 -12.29
CA PHE A 51 -3.42 6.08 -11.48
C PHE A 51 -2.48 7.14 -12.10
N PRO A 52 -2.78 7.65 -13.31
CA PRO A 52 -1.88 8.54 -14.04
C PRO A 52 -1.62 9.87 -13.31
N GLU A 53 -2.55 10.30 -12.45
CA GLU A 53 -2.43 11.53 -11.65
C GLU A 53 -1.61 11.33 -10.37
N LYS A 54 -1.28 10.08 -10.01
CA LYS A 54 -0.51 9.76 -8.80
C LYS A 54 0.99 9.68 -9.11
N ARG A 55 1.81 10.17 -8.18
CA ARG A 55 3.27 10.07 -8.21
C ARG A 55 3.70 8.72 -7.65
N PHE A 56 4.20 7.84 -8.52
CA PHE A 56 4.70 6.54 -8.10
C PHE A 56 5.96 6.13 -8.86
N TYR A 57 6.99 5.73 -8.11
CA TYR A 57 8.21 5.16 -8.69
C TYR A 57 8.98 4.28 -7.69
N LEU A 58 9.27 3.06 -8.13
CA LEU A 58 10.13 2.08 -7.45
C LEU A 58 11.33 1.70 -8.31
N THR A 59 12.47 1.47 -7.65
CA THR A 59 13.70 0.91 -8.24
C THR A 59 14.06 -0.47 -7.67
N GLY A 60 13.23 -1.01 -6.78
CA GLY A 60 13.51 -2.23 -6.03
C GLY A 60 12.31 -2.67 -5.19
N LYS A 61 12.56 -3.39 -4.09
CA LYS A 61 11.52 -3.72 -3.10
C LYS A 61 11.14 -2.47 -2.33
N ILE A 62 9.86 -2.33 -2.03
CA ILE A 62 9.35 -1.26 -1.17
C ILE A 62 9.70 -1.55 0.30
N ASN A 63 9.91 -0.50 1.08
CA ASN A 63 10.02 -0.57 2.54
C ASN A 63 9.06 0.47 3.16
N PHE A 64 8.94 0.48 4.49
CA PHE A 64 8.03 1.38 5.20
C PHE A 64 8.22 2.85 4.84
N GLU A 65 9.47 3.33 4.91
CA GLU A 65 9.81 4.74 4.64
C GLU A 65 9.46 5.14 3.21
N LYS A 66 9.76 4.28 2.25
CA LYS A 66 9.43 4.52 0.85
C LYS A 66 7.92 4.55 0.64
N PHE A 67 7.17 3.66 1.30
CA PHE A 67 5.71 3.67 1.22
C PHE A 67 5.13 4.94 1.84
N LEU A 68 5.60 5.32 3.04
CA LEU A 68 5.20 6.56 3.70
C LEU A 68 5.47 7.79 2.81
N ASN A 69 6.64 7.83 2.16
CA ASN A 69 6.99 8.92 1.26
C ASN A 69 6.09 8.95 0.02
N ILE A 70 5.75 7.79 -0.57
CA ILE A 70 4.79 7.72 -1.68
C ILE A 70 3.44 8.28 -1.25
N LEU A 71 2.93 7.93 -0.07
CA LEU A 71 1.65 8.47 0.42
C LEU A 71 1.71 9.98 0.58
N LYS A 72 2.77 10.51 1.21
CA LYS A 72 2.98 11.96 1.38
C LYS A 72 3.11 12.71 0.07
N GLU A 73 3.84 12.17 -0.91
CA GLU A 73 4.00 12.77 -2.25
C GLU A 73 2.70 12.89 -3.03
N ASN A 74 1.70 12.08 -2.67
CA ASN A 74 0.35 12.06 -3.23
C ASN A 74 -0.69 12.72 -2.32
N GLU A 75 -0.26 13.40 -1.25
CA GLU A 75 -1.12 14.08 -0.29
C GLU A 75 -2.12 13.15 0.41
N ILE A 76 -1.76 11.86 0.54
CA ILE A 76 -2.56 10.85 1.23
C ILE A 76 -2.10 10.79 2.70
N PHE A 77 -2.97 11.23 3.61
CA PHE A 77 -2.68 11.30 5.04
C PHE A 77 -3.39 10.18 5.79
N ILE A 78 -2.63 9.16 6.19
CA ILE A 78 -3.14 8.03 6.97
C ILE A 78 -2.05 7.50 7.91
N ASP A 79 -2.43 6.93 9.04
CA ASP A 79 -1.50 6.19 9.89
C ASP A 79 -1.11 4.89 9.20
N LEU A 80 0.05 4.91 8.53
CA LEU A 80 0.59 3.76 7.80
C LEU A 80 0.85 2.57 8.72
N LYS A 81 1.24 2.79 9.98
CA LYS A 81 1.51 1.71 10.92
C LYS A 81 0.20 1.00 11.27
N GLU A 82 -0.85 1.75 11.59
CA GLU A 82 -2.18 1.21 11.87
C GLU A 82 -2.77 0.52 10.63
N LEU A 83 -2.62 1.11 9.44
CA LEU A 83 -3.05 0.52 8.17
C LEU A 83 -2.44 -0.88 7.96
N LEU A 84 -1.11 -1.00 8.11
CA LEU A 84 -0.41 -2.27 7.94
C LEU A 84 -0.79 -3.29 9.02
N ASN A 85 -0.97 -2.85 10.26
CA ASN A 85 -1.44 -3.72 11.35
C ASN A 85 -2.85 -4.26 11.08
N ARG A 86 -3.74 -3.46 10.48
CA ARG A 86 -5.09 -3.89 10.10
C ARG A 86 -5.07 -4.91 8.98
N TYR A 87 -4.31 -4.68 7.91
CA TYR A 87 -4.15 -5.67 6.84
C TYR A 87 -3.56 -6.97 7.38
N HIS A 88 -2.51 -6.89 8.19
CA HIS A 88 -1.91 -8.05 8.85
C HIS A 88 -2.94 -8.81 9.70
N SER A 89 -3.75 -8.11 10.50
CA SER A 89 -4.76 -8.72 11.38
C SER A 89 -5.92 -9.37 10.63
N GLN A 90 -6.26 -8.85 9.44
CA GLN A 90 -7.26 -9.44 8.55
C GLN A 90 -6.70 -10.59 7.68
N GLY A 91 -5.41 -10.91 7.82
CA GLY A 91 -4.75 -12.00 7.07
C GLY A 91 -4.36 -11.63 5.64
N THR A 92 -4.66 -10.41 5.19
CA THR A 92 -4.32 -9.93 3.85
C THR A 92 -2.89 -9.38 3.83
N CYS A 93 -2.09 -9.83 2.86
CA CYS A 93 -0.67 -9.43 2.75
C CYS A 93 0.18 -9.70 4.00
N LYS A 94 -0.20 -10.67 4.85
CA LYS A 94 0.39 -10.89 6.19
C LYS A 94 1.92 -10.80 6.24
N GLU A 95 2.63 -11.62 5.46
CA GLU A 95 4.11 -11.63 5.43
C GLU A 95 4.71 -10.33 4.87
N HIS A 96 4.04 -9.70 3.91
CA HIS A 96 4.49 -8.44 3.33
C HIS A 96 4.29 -7.28 4.32
N CYS A 97 3.14 -7.22 4.99
CA CYS A 97 2.86 -6.26 6.05
C CYS A 97 3.83 -6.42 7.22
N GLU A 98 4.16 -7.66 7.61
CA GLU A 98 5.15 -7.94 8.65
C GLU A 98 6.52 -7.37 8.28
N LYS A 99 7.03 -7.63 7.07
CA LYS A 99 8.31 -7.06 6.58
C LYS A 99 8.30 -5.53 6.50
N LEU A 100 7.16 -4.93 6.16
CA LEU A 100 7.01 -3.48 6.18
C LEU A 100 7.05 -2.94 7.61
N LEU A 101 6.53 -3.69 8.59
CA LEU A 101 6.51 -3.29 10.00
C LEU A 101 7.83 -3.58 10.74
N GLU A 102 8.68 -4.50 10.27
CA GLU A 102 9.94 -4.91 10.91
C GLU A 102 10.96 -3.76 11.16
N ARG A 103 10.78 -2.60 10.52
CA ARG A 103 11.71 -1.46 10.60
C ARG A 103 11.09 -0.19 11.20
N VAL A 104 9.98 -0.31 11.94
CA VAL A 104 9.18 0.79 12.49
C VAL A 104 9.36 0.94 14.00
#